data_AF-G0HAB0-F1
#
_entry.id   AF-G0HAB0-F1
#
_cell.length_a   1.000
_cell.length_b   1.000
_cell.length_c   1.000
_cell.angle_alpha   90.00
_cell.angle_beta   90.00
_cell.angle_gamma   90.00
#
_symmetry.space_group_name_H-M   'P 1'
#
loop_
_entity.id
_entity.type
_entity.pdbx_description
1 polymer ?
#
loop_
_entity_poly.entity_id
_entity_poly.type
_entity_poly.pdbx_seq_one_letter_code
_entity_poly.pdbx_strand_id
1 'polypeptide(L)'
;MPRRARPTIVRPIALRELEVKRVADITPGLRRVTLTGDELGALTTPEGFDQLEFTSTGFDDDIKLIFAYPGETEPVLPIRKEGGIRFPKERRPLGKSYTVRRWDAATRELDVDFVKHGLGTATTWAYRAQPGERIHIAGPTTSTGLPEGADWLLIAGDDTATPAIARFLEDLPADTRGKVFIEVAEDAHIYDLREIPNMEVTWLPRNGAPAGASTLLLDAVAAASWQDGQCFAWLAGEQSVVRDLRRHLIDIRSLDKAWIDFTGYWKRETVESIEGDDAVPDADNHETAFERFHEMAEILPPLAIRAAANLGLGDLLNRGTTTVAGLVEATGADERALRKFLRYLEGLELVEPVGSTGADSATGDYRPEEYRLSESGVYLTHEDVLEYVLADGLMARQELAFRGIEQAVRTGRPVYQEVTGHAYTELQADPTFSDRTLENTARVASFMAGPLASSESLAAGTGPQRIVVHSRGANGLAAEFVAAFPAAQVEIVALPAQAAWFRADLPAAVADAAARDRISIVEQSLFEETAPADTILFARALTEIADADAALALRKAASSLSEGGRILLLEDTQDIDHAEGPDEHDAEADLLNLTLTGGGFRTVTELEQVIADAGLKVTAAEVVGWGSVLRTLGRA
;
A
#
# COMPACT_ATOMS: atom_id res chain seq x y z
N MET A 1 4.20 -30.88 -11.01
CA MET A 1 4.94 -29.66 -11.42
C MET A 1 4.25 -29.11 -12.65
N PRO A 2 3.93 -27.81 -12.73
CA PRO A 2 3.40 -27.25 -13.96
C PRO A 2 4.45 -27.46 -15.06
N ARG A 3 4.04 -28.05 -16.18
CA ARG A 3 4.87 -28.11 -17.39
C ARG A 3 5.04 -26.65 -17.84
N ARG A 4 6.21 -26.04 -17.62
CA ARG A 4 6.55 -24.82 -18.34
C ARG A 4 6.68 -25.22 -19.82
N ALA A 5 5.97 -24.54 -20.71
CA ALA A 5 5.98 -24.85 -22.13
C ALA A 5 7.37 -24.66 -22.76
N ARG A 6 8.31 -23.97 -22.08
CA ARG A 6 9.65 -23.69 -22.58
C ARG A 6 10.72 -24.20 -21.60
N PRO A 7 11.80 -24.84 -22.08
CA PRO A 7 12.94 -25.21 -21.25
C PRO A 7 13.73 -23.96 -20.83
N THR A 8 14.19 -23.93 -19.57
CA THR A 8 14.91 -22.78 -18.99
C THR A 8 16.29 -23.20 -18.50
N ILE A 9 17.31 -22.41 -18.84
CA ILE A 9 18.67 -22.54 -18.33
C ILE A 9 19.02 -21.29 -17.54
N VAL A 10 19.51 -21.45 -16.31
CA VAL A 10 19.93 -20.34 -15.44
C VAL A 10 21.45 -20.34 -15.35
N ARG A 11 22.06 -19.15 -15.43
CA ARG A 11 23.50 -18.94 -15.34
C ARG A 11 23.83 -17.84 -14.33
N PRO A 12 25.02 -17.87 -13.70
CA PRO A 12 25.48 -16.78 -12.87
C PRO A 12 25.49 -15.46 -13.63
N ILE A 13 24.97 -14.41 -13.00
CA ILE A 13 25.06 -13.06 -13.54
C ILE A 13 26.51 -12.59 -13.50
N ALA A 14 26.97 -11.93 -14.57
CA ALA A 14 28.32 -11.39 -14.61
C ALA A 14 28.34 -10.03 -15.30
N LEU A 15 29.17 -9.12 -14.76
CA LEU A 15 29.38 -7.76 -15.24
C LEU A 15 30.47 -7.78 -16.33
N ARG A 16 30.20 -7.18 -17.48
CA ARG A 16 31.14 -7.09 -18.61
C ARG A 16 31.31 -5.66 -19.08
N GLU A 17 32.54 -5.23 -19.29
CA GLU A 17 32.86 -4.02 -20.07
C GLU A 17 33.00 -4.41 -21.55
N LEU A 18 32.23 -3.73 -22.41
CA LEU A 18 32.21 -3.92 -23.86
C LEU A 18 32.45 -2.60 -24.59
N GLU A 19 32.77 -2.69 -25.87
CA GLU A 19 32.95 -1.56 -26.78
C GLU A 19 31.90 -1.60 -27.91
N VAL A 20 31.41 -0.43 -28.29
CA VAL A 20 30.61 -0.26 -29.51
C VAL A 20 31.49 -0.50 -30.72
N LYS A 21 31.20 -1.57 -31.48
CA LYS A 21 31.92 -1.90 -32.71
C LYS A 21 31.36 -1.15 -33.91
N ARG A 22 30.03 -1.12 -34.04
CA ARG A 22 29.31 -0.51 -35.16
C ARG A 22 27.90 -0.11 -34.74
N VAL A 23 27.35 0.85 -35.46
CA VAL A 23 25.98 1.33 -35.28
C VAL A 23 25.29 1.44 -36.63
N ALA A 24 24.05 0.99 -36.73
CA ALA A 24 23.25 1.03 -37.95
C ALA A 24 21.80 1.40 -37.66
N ASP A 25 21.20 2.27 -38.48
CA ASP A 25 19.77 2.53 -38.45
C ASP A 25 19.07 1.49 -39.35
N ILE A 26 18.26 0.61 -38.75
CA ILE A 26 17.53 -0.46 -39.45
C ILE A 26 16.27 0.13 -40.09
N THR A 27 15.57 0.97 -39.34
CA THR A 27 14.46 1.82 -39.81
C THR A 27 14.62 3.22 -39.18
N PRO A 28 13.83 4.22 -39.59
CA PRO A 28 13.80 5.51 -38.90
C PRO A 28 13.51 5.38 -37.39
N GLY A 29 12.82 4.31 -36.98
CA GLY A 29 12.40 4.01 -35.63
C GLY A 29 13.25 2.99 -34.87
N LEU A 30 14.27 2.38 -35.48
CA LEU A 30 15.03 1.28 -34.89
C LEU A 30 16.53 1.41 -35.19
N ARG A 31 17.35 1.44 -34.14
CA ARG A 31 18.82 1.53 -34.23
C ARG A 31 19.46 0.26 -33.66
N ARG A 32 20.33 -0.38 -34.43
CA ARG A 32 21.17 -1.48 -33.97
C ARG A 32 22.52 -0.96 -33.51
N VAL A 33 22.92 -1.35 -32.31
CA VAL A 33 24.28 -1.19 -31.79
C VAL A 33 24.90 -2.58 -31.66
N THR A 34 26.04 -2.79 -32.32
CA THR A 34 26.82 -4.02 -32.16
C THR A 34 27.93 -3.76 -31.15
N LEU A 35 27.96 -4.57 -30.10
CA LEU A 35 28.96 -4.58 -29.05
C LEU A 35 29.96 -5.72 -29.28
N THR A 36 31.20 -5.51 -28.85
CA THR A 36 32.29 -6.49 -28.88
C THR A 36 33.19 -6.28 -27.67
N GLY A 37 33.97 -7.30 -27.30
CA GLY A 37 34.95 -7.17 -26.22
C GLY A 37 35.52 -8.52 -25.79
N ASP A 38 36.69 -8.49 -25.17
CA ASP A 38 37.32 -9.70 -24.64
C ASP A 38 36.52 -10.30 -23.47
N GLU A 39 35.80 -9.47 -22.71
CA GLU A 39 34.98 -9.92 -21.59
C GLU A 39 33.75 -10.76 -21.98
N LEU A 40 33.45 -10.88 -23.28
CA LEU A 40 32.47 -11.84 -23.80
C LEU A 40 32.99 -13.28 -23.74
N GLY A 41 34.31 -13.48 -23.70
CA GLY A 41 34.91 -14.79 -23.47
C GLY A 41 34.88 -15.20 -21.99
N ALA A 42 35.29 -16.45 -21.72
CA ALA A 42 35.59 -16.86 -20.35
C ALA A 42 36.86 -16.15 -19.83
N LEU A 43 36.83 -15.69 -18.58
CA LEU A 43 37.95 -14.99 -17.93
C LEU A 43 37.90 -15.15 -16.42
N THR A 44 39.02 -14.85 -15.77
CA THR A 44 39.08 -14.67 -14.32
C THR A 44 39.14 -13.18 -14.03
N THR A 45 38.24 -12.67 -13.17
CA THR A 45 38.15 -11.24 -12.86
C THR A 45 39.38 -10.77 -12.06
N PRO A 46 39.65 -9.45 -11.98
CA PRO A 46 40.73 -8.92 -11.15
C PRO A 46 40.67 -9.35 -9.68
N GLU A 47 39.47 -9.60 -9.16
CA GLU A 47 39.20 -10.08 -7.80
C GLU A 47 39.38 -11.61 -7.63
N GLY A 48 39.71 -12.33 -8.71
CA GLY A 48 39.97 -13.76 -8.69
C GLY A 48 38.75 -14.65 -8.90
N PHE A 49 37.62 -14.12 -9.36
CA PHE A 49 36.41 -14.91 -9.62
C PHE A 49 36.39 -15.43 -11.07
N ASP A 50 35.99 -16.68 -11.27
CA ASP A 50 35.82 -17.23 -12.61
C ASP A 50 34.49 -16.77 -13.23
N GLN A 51 34.59 -16.19 -14.42
CA GLN A 51 33.47 -15.72 -15.23
C GLN A 51 33.36 -16.58 -16.49
N LEU A 52 32.19 -17.18 -16.68
CA LEU A 52 31.90 -18.01 -17.85
C LEU A 52 31.79 -17.16 -19.13
N GLU A 53 31.99 -17.81 -20.28
CA GLU A 53 31.72 -17.21 -21.59
C GLU A 53 30.27 -16.72 -21.69
N PHE A 54 30.08 -15.58 -22.35
CA PHE A 54 28.76 -15.05 -22.63
C PHE A 54 27.98 -16.01 -23.53
N THR A 55 26.76 -16.33 -23.13
CA THR A 55 25.86 -17.18 -23.92
C THR A 55 24.46 -16.59 -23.90
N SER A 56 23.84 -16.56 -25.07
CA SER A 56 22.43 -16.24 -25.22
C SER A 56 21.82 -17.23 -26.21
N THR A 57 20.87 -18.02 -25.73
CA THR A 57 20.23 -19.09 -26.52
C THR A 57 18.71 -18.93 -26.61
N GLY A 58 18.10 -18.10 -25.78
CA GLY A 58 16.68 -17.76 -25.89
C GLY A 58 16.47 -16.53 -26.77
N PHE A 59 15.36 -16.51 -27.49
CA PHE A 59 15.03 -15.42 -28.41
C PHE A 59 14.68 -14.10 -27.69
N ASP A 60 14.24 -14.21 -26.44
CA ASP A 60 13.85 -13.11 -25.55
C ASP A 60 14.82 -12.91 -24.38
N ASP A 61 16.03 -13.46 -24.48
CA ASP A 61 17.10 -13.20 -23.51
C ASP A 61 17.39 -11.70 -23.43
N ASP A 62 17.47 -11.16 -22.21
CA ASP A 62 17.79 -9.75 -21.97
C ASP A 62 19.12 -9.56 -21.23
N ILE A 63 19.76 -8.43 -21.52
CA ILE A 63 20.92 -7.94 -20.80
C ILE A 63 20.62 -6.57 -20.21
N LYS A 64 21.16 -6.28 -19.04
CA LYS A 64 21.11 -4.96 -18.43
C LYS A 64 22.30 -4.14 -18.90
N LEU A 65 22.05 -3.12 -19.72
CA LEU A 65 23.02 -2.08 -20.06
C LEU A 65 23.10 -1.08 -18.89
N ILE A 66 24.31 -0.64 -18.54
CA ILE A 66 24.57 0.22 -17.39
C ILE A 66 25.18 1.54 -17.89
N PHE A 67 24.51 2.65 -17.59
CA PHE A 67 24.84 3.99 -18.09
C PHE A 67 25.43 4.87 -17.00
N ALA A 68 26.20 5.87 -17.42
CA ALA A 68 26.61 6.96 -16.54
C ALA A 68 25.42 7.84 -16.19
N TYR A 69 25.45 8.40 -14.99
CA TYR A 69 24.54 9.48 -14.62
C TYR A 69 24.83 10.73 -15.47
N PRO A 70 23.84 11.58 -15.75
CA PRO A 70 24.06 12.82 -16.49
C PRO A 70 25.11 13.71 -15.84
N GLY A 71 25.95 14.31 -16.68
CA GLY A 71 27.10 15.09 -16.22
C GLY A 71 28.31 14.25 -15.79
N GLU A 72 28.17 12.92 -15.68
CA GLU A 72 29.25 12.00 -15.35
C GLU A 72 29.71 11.21 -16.57
N THR A 73 30.97 10.79 -16.56
CA THR A 73 31.57 9.97 -17.63
C THR A 73 31.67 8.50 -17.27
N GLU A 74 31.66 8.17 -15.98
CA GLU A 74 31.84 6.80 -15.47
C GLU A 74 30.54 6.34 -14.78
N PRO A 75 30.05 5.12 -15.07
CA PRO A 75 28.83 4.60 -14.45
C PRO A 75 29.05 4.13 -13.01
N VAL A 76 27.97 4.13 -12.24
CA VAL A 76 27.92 3.39 -10.97
C VAL A 76 27.78 1.91 -11.30
N LEU A 77 28.74 1.09 -10.89
CA LEU A 77 28.80 -0.33 -11.23
C LEU A 77 28.30 -1.24 -10.08
N PRO A 78 27.69 -2.39 -10.41
CA PRO A 78 27.50 -3.48 -9.46
C PRO A 78 28.83 -3.98 -8.90
N ILE A 79 28.82 -4.39 -7.64
CA ILE A 79 29.99 -4.98 -6.97
C ILE A 79 30.07 -6.46 -7.33
N ARG A 80 31.19 -6.89 -7.95
CA ARG A 80 31.46 -8.30 -8.26
C ARG A 80 31.56 -9.12 -6.97
N LYS A 81 31.03 -10.34 -6.98
CA LYS A 81 31.13 -11.33 -5.89
C LYS A 81 31.32 -12.73 -6.47
N GLU A 82 31.76 -13.67 -5.65
CA GLU A 82 31.79 -15.08 -6.03
C GLU A 82 30.38 -15.55 -6.42
N GLY A 83 30.21 -15.99 -7.68
CA GLY A 83 28.94 -16.47 -8.21
C GLY A 83 27.91 -15.41 -8.60
N GLY A 84 28.23 -14.10 -8.58
CA GLY A 84 27.27 -13.07 -9.01
C GLY A 84 27.70 -11.61 -8.84
N ILE A 85 26.72 -10.71 -8.84
CA ILE A 85 26.91 -9.28 -8.60
C ILE A 85 25.95 -8.78 -7.52
N ARG A 86 26.38 -7.78 -6.75
CA ARG A 86 25.54 -7.06 -5.79
C ARG A 86 25.37 -5.61 -6.24
N PHE A 87 24.14 -5.17 -6.40
CA PHE A 87 23.84 -3.76 -6.66
C PHE A 87 24.06 -2.94 -5.37
N PRO A 88 24.84 -1.84 -5.41
CA PRO A 88 25.00 -0.95 -4.27
C PRO A 88 23.67 -0.34 -3.82
N LYS A 89 23.47 -0.21 -2.51
CA LYS A 89 22.24 0.35 -1.91
C LYS A 89 22.24 1.88 -1.92
N GLU A 90 23.38 2.51 -1.57
CA GLU A 90 23.51 3.96 -1.43
C GLU A 90 23.32 4.72 -2.74
N ARG A 91 23.84 4.18 -3.86
CA ARG A 91 23.65 4.75 -5.20
C ARG A 91 23.50 3.61 -6.19
N ARG A 92 22.32 3.47 -6.82
CA ARG A 92 22.05 2.33 -7.71
C ARG A 92 22.67 2.57 -9.11
N PRO A 93 23.12 1.51 -9.79
CA PRO A 93 23.47 1.59 -11.21
C PRO A 93 22.27 2.02 -12.07
N LEU A 94 22.46 3.03 -12.92
CA LEU A 94 21.46 3.44 -13.90
C LEU A 94 21.40 2.41 -15.03
N GLY A 95 20.56 1.39 -14.86
CA GLY A 95 20.50 0.23 -15.75
C GLY A 95 19.18 0.10 -16.52
N LYS A 96 19.25 -0.33 -17.79
CA LYS A 96 18.07 -0.70 -18.59
C LYS A 96 18.26 -2.07 -19.25
N SER A 97 17.22 -2.91 -19.18
CA SER A 97 17.21 -4.23 -19.83
C SER A 97 16.86 -4.09 -21.31
N TYR A 98 17.61 -4.80 -22.16
CA TYR A 98 17.40 -4.85 -23.60
C TYR A 98 17.57 -6.28 -24.11
N THR A 99 16.73 -6.65 -25.06
CA THR A 99 16.81 -7.96 -25.75
C THR A 99 18.14 -8.11 -26.48
N VAL A 100 18.76 -9.27 -26.30
CA VAL A 100 19.87 -9.72 -27.15
C VAL A 100 19.31 -10.06 -28.53
N ARG A 101 19.51 -9.18 -29.52
CA ARG A 101 19.01 -9.39 -30.88
C ARG A 101 19.79 -10.48 -31.62
N ARG A 102 21.11 -10.51 -31.47
CA ARG A 102 22.00 -11.52 -32.06
C ARG A 102 23.21 -11.73 -31.17
N TRP A 103 23.62 -12.98 -30.99
CA TRP A 103 24.89 -13.34 -30.38
C TRP A 103 25.68 -14.23 -31.34
N ASP A 104 26.91 -13.82 -31.66
CA ASP A 104 27.83 -14.56 -32.52
C ASP A 104 29.12 -14.87 -31.76
N ALA A 105 29.24 -16.10 -31.27
CA ALA A 105 30.40 -16.53 -30.49
C ALA A 105 31.70 -16.56 -31.31
N ALA A 106 31.62 -16.79 -32.62
CA ALA A 106 32.81 -16.87 -33.47
C ALA A 106 33.46 -15.50 -33.66
N THR A 107 32.64 -14.46 -33.83
CA THR A 107 33.13 -13.07 -33.98
C THR A 107 33.11 -12.27 -32.68
N ARG A 108 32.57 -12.83 -31.59
CA ARG A 108 32.25 -12.15 -30.32
C ARG A 108 31.44 -10.86 -30.53
N GLU A 109 30.44 -10.93 -31.40
CA GLU A 109 29.57 -9.80 -31.68
C GLU A 109 28.21 -9.99 -31.03
N LEU A 110 27.77 -8.95 -30.33
CA LEU A 110 26.49 -8.87 -29.66
C LEU A 110 25.68 -7.73 -30.25
N ASP A 111 24.58 -8.01 -30.92
CA ASP A 111 23.69 -6.97 -31.45
C ASP A 111 22.56 -6.68 -30.46
N VAL A 112 22.30 -5.39 -30.25
CA VAL A 112 21.19 -4.88 -29.44
C VAL A 112 20.43 -3.82 -30.25
N ASP A 113 19.11 -3.97 -30.35
CA ASP A 113 18.26 -3.05 -31.07
C ASP A 113 17.54 -2.09 -30.10
N PHE A 114 17.55 -0.80 -30.43
CA PHE A 114 16.98 0.29 -29.66
C PHE A 114 15.85 0.95 -30.46
N VAL A 115 14.66 0.99 -29.88
CA VAL A 115 13.53 1.70 -30.47
C VAL A 115 13.66 3.20 -30.19
N LYS A 116 13.52 3.99 -31.25
CA LYS A 116 13.74 5.44 -31.31
C LYS A 116 12.47 6.24 -30.96
N HIS A 117 11.80 5.93 -29.84
CA HIS A 117 10.66 6.71 -29.35
C HIS A 117 10.88 7.24 -27.92
N GLY A 118 10.44 8.48 -27.67
CA GLY A 118 10.57 9.15 -26.37
C GLY A 118 11.99 9.63 -26.05
N LEU A 119 12.11 10.34 -24.91
CA LEU A 119 13.38 10.72 -24.31
C LEU A 119 13.66 9.76 -23.16
N GLY A 120 14.89 9.25 -23.07
CA GLY A 120 15.29 8.36 -21.97
C GLY A 120 16.75 7.95 -22.10
N THR A 121 17.38 7.62 -20.97
CA THR A 121 18.84 7.39 -20.86
C THR A 121 19.41 6.51 -21.96
N ALA A 122 18.83 5.32 -22.16
CA ALA A 122 19.34 4.33 -23.09
C ALA A 122 19.07 4.70 -24.57
N THR A 123 17.90 5.26 -24.87
CA THR A 123 17.58 5.77 -26.21
C THR A 123 18.49 6.94 -26.58
N THR A 124 18.69 7.89 -25.66
CA THR A 124 19.60 9.05 -25.83
C THR A 124 21.05 8.59 -26.04
N TRP A 125 21.50 7.60 -25.26
CA TRP A 125 22.82 6.99 -25.46
C TRP A 125 22.92 6.35 -26.84
N ALA A 126 21.98 5.49 -27.23
CA ALA A 126 22.01 4.80 -28.51
C ALA A 126 22.04 5.76 -29.71
N TYR A 127 21.38 6.92 -29.62
CA TYR A 127 21.44 7.98 -30.62
C TYR A 127 22.84 8.58 -30.80
N ARG A 128 23.59 8.70 -29.70
CA ARG A 128 24.90 9.36 -29.67
C ARG A 128 26.05 8.37 -29.83
N ALA A 129 25.81 7.09 -29.55
CA ALA A 129 26.79 6.03 -29.54
C ALA A 129 27.63 6.02 -30.83
N GLN A 130 28.95 6.05 -30.65
CA GLN A 130 29.92 5.93 -31.73
C GLN A 130 30.80 4.68 -31.55
N PRO A 131 31.34 4.12 -32.66
CA PRO A 131 32.35 3.09 -32.57
C PRO A 131 33.52 3.52 -31.66
N GLY A 132 33.95 2.64 -30.76
CA GLY A 132 34.98 2.93 -29.75
C GLY A 132 34.45 3.28 -28.36
N GLU A 133 33.15 3.60 -28.21
CA GLU A 133 32.59 3.92 -26.89
C GLU A 133 32.43 2.68 -26.01
N ARG A 134 32.71 2.84 -24.71
CA ARG A 134 32.60 1.77 -23.71
C ARG A 134 31.19 1.73 -23.10
N ILE A 135 30.71 0.52 -22.82
CA ILE A 135 29.46 0.29 -22.10
C ILE A 135 29.57 -0.94 -21.22
N HIS A 136 28.92 -0.91 -20.06
CA HIS A 136 28.85 -2.08 -19.18
C HIS A 136 27.55 -2.82 -19.36
N ILE A 137 27.60 -4.16 -19.36
CA ILE A 137 26.42 -5.02 -19.37
C ILE A 137 26.43 -6.00 -18.20
N ALA A 138 25.25 -6.43 -17.78
CA ALA A 138 25.07 -7.56 -16.87
C ALA A 138 24.04 -8.55 -17.40
N GLY A 139 24.33 -9.86 -17.31
CA GLY A 139 23.46 -10.94 -17.79
C GLY A 139 23.88 -11.52 -19.16
N PRO A 140 23.00 -12.29 -19.82
CA PRO A 140 21.68 -12.73 -19.35
C PRO A 140 21.80 -13.72 -18.18
N THR A 141 20.85 -13.69 -17.25
CA THR A 141 20.83 -14.64 -16.10
C THR A 141 20.02 -15.89 -16.38
N THR A 142 19.07 -15.77 -17.30
CA THR A 142 18.12 -16.81 -17.66
C THR A 142 18.01 -16.84 -19.18
N SER A 143 18.12 -18.03 -19.77
CA SER A 143 17.80 -18.24 -21.17
C SER A 143 16.68 -19.25 -21.30
N THR A 144 15.64 -18.88 -22.04
CA THR A 144 14.45 -19.73 -22.21
C THR A 144 14.31 -20.14 -23.67
N GLY A 145 14.25 -21.44 -23.94
CA GLY A 145 14.20 -21.98 -25.30
C GLY A 145 12.86 -21.79 -26.01
N LEU A 146 12.72 -22.38 -27.20
CA LEU A 146 11.47 -22.38 -27.95
C LEU A 146 10.37 -23.18 -27.21
N PRO A 147 9.08 -22.88 -27.44
CA PRO A 147 8.00 -23.66 -26.85
C PRO A 147 7.97 -25.09 -27.38
N GLU A 148 7.78 -26.06 -26.49
CA GLU A 148 7.65 -27.49 -26.79
C GLU A 148 6.20 -27.94 -26.64
N GLY A 149 5.70 -28.70 -27.63
CA GLY A 149 4.34 -29.28 -27.60
C GLY A 149 3.22 -28.32 -27.98
N ALA A 150 3.54 -27.15 -28.54
CA ALA A 150 2.56 -26.27 -29.16
C ALA A 150 2.28 -26.70 -30.61
N ASP A 151 1.01 -26.76 -30.99
CA ASP A 151 0.57 -27.06 -32.36
C ASP A 151 0.59 -25.81 -33.25
N TRP A 152 0.55 -24.62 -32.65
CA TRP A 152 0.69 -23.33 -33.33
C TRP A 152 1.04 -22.21 -32.34
N LEU A 153 1.53 -21.08 -32.87
CA LEU A 153 2.02 -19.94 -32.08
C LEU A 153 1.16 -18.69 -32.27
N LEU A 154 0.96 -17.93 -31.20
CA LEU A 154 0.38 -16.59 -31.21
C LEU A 154 1.36 -15.60 -30.60
N ILE A 155 1.91 -14.70 -31.42
CA ILE A 155 2.93 -13.73 -30.99
C ILE A 155 2.30 -12.34 -31.10
N ALA A 156 2.39 -11.54 -30.04
CA ALA A 156 1.91 -10.16 -30.09
C ALA A 156 2.84 -9.22 -29.33
N GLY A 157 3.18 -8.09 -29.94
CA GLY A 157 3.92 -7.06 -29.22
C GLY A 157 4.01 -5.74 -29.96
N ASP A 158 4.52 -4.72 -29.27
CA ASP A 158 4.79 -3.42 -29.87
C ASP A 158 6.21 -3.36 -30.46
N ASP A 159 6.61 -2.17 -30.90
CA ASP A 159 7.88 -1.94 -31.57
C ASP A 159 9.08 -2.34 -30.70
N THR A 160 8.95 -2.30 -29.37
CA THR A 160 9.97 -2.74 -28.41
C THR A 160 10.16 -4.25 -28.37
N ALA A 161 9.14 -5.02 -28.73
CA ALA A 161 9.19 -6.48 -28.80
C ALA A 161 9.78 -6.99 -30.13
N THR A 162 9.81 -6.16 -31.17
CA THR A 162 10.25 -6.57 -32.51
C THR A 162 11.62 -7.26 -32.56
N PRO A 163 12.65 -6.83 -31.80
CA PRO A 163 13.95 -7.52 -31.79
C PRO A 163 13.85 -8.98 -31.35
N ALA A 164 13.05 -9.26 -30.31
CA ALA A 164 12.80 -10.63 -29.84
C ALA A 164 11.96 -11.42 -30.85
N ILE A 165 10.93 -10.80 -31.46
CA ILE A 165 10.09 -11.43 -32.48
C ILE A 165 10.93 -11.82 -33.71
N ALA A 166 11.80 -10.91 -34.18
CA ALA A 166 12.66 -11.17 -35.32
C ALA A 166 13.61 -12.35 -35.06
N ARG A 167 14.25 -12.37 -33.89
CA ARG A 167 15.09 -13.49 -33.46
C ARG A 167 14.29 -14.79 -33.31
N PHE A 168 13.06 -14.70 -32.78
CA PHE A 168 12.20 -15.86 -32.62
C PHE A 168 11.88 -16.50 -33.97
N LEU A 169 11.46 -15.69 -34.96
CA LEU A 169 11.21 -16.18 -36.32
C LEU A 169 12.45 -16.81 -36.97
N GLU A 170 13.63 -16.25 -36.72
CA GLU A 170 14.92 -16.80 -37.17
C GLU A 170 15.23 -18.18 -36.57
N ASP A 171 14.84 -18.43 -35.32
CA ASP A 171 15.11 -19.68 -34.61
C ASP A 171 14.03 -20.77 -34.87
N LEU A 172 12.87 -20.41 -35.42
CA LEU A 172 11.75 -21.33 -35.61
C LEU A 172 11.95 -22.34 -36.78
N PRO A 173 11.44 -23.57 -36.66
CA PRO A 173 11.34 -24.52 -37.78
C PRO A 173 10.51 -23.96 -38.95
N ALA A 174 10.88 -24.30 -40.19
CA ALA A 174 10.26 -23.76 -41.40
C ALA A 174 8.79 -24.21 -41.63
N ASP A 175 8.34 -25.25 -40.95
CA ASP A 175 6.97 -25.75 -40.97
C ASP A 175 6.09 -25.17 -39.84
N THR A 176 6.67 -24.33 -38.97
CA THR A 176 5.96 -23.71 -37.84
C THR A 176 4.78 -22.90 -38.32
N ARG A 177 3.65 -23.09 -37.63
CA ARG A 177 2.39 -22.42 -37.90
C ARG A 177 2.07 -21.40 -36.82
N GLY A 178 1.52 -20.25 -37.20
CA GLY A 178 1.08 -19.27 -36.22
C GLY A 178 0.61 -17.94 -36.78
N LYS A 179 0.40 -16.98 -35.88
CA LYS A 179 0.06 -15.60 -36.17
C LYS A 179 0.94 -14.67 -35.34
N VAL A 180 1.42 -13.60 -35.96
CA VAL A 180 2.27 -12.57 -35.34
C VAL A 180 1.61 -11.22 -35.54
N PHE A 181 1.41 -10.47 -34.46
CA PHE A 181 0.89 -9.10 -34.48
C PHE A 181 1.94 -8.16 -33.93
N ILE A 182 2.35 -7.17 -34.72
CA ILE A 182 3.39 -6.22 -34.34
C ILE A 182 2.86 -4.81 -34.50
N GLU A 183 2.72 -4.08 -33.40
CA GLU A 183 2.39 -2.67 -33.43
C GLU A 183 3.63 -1.82 -33.63
N VAL A 184 3.56 -0.85 -34.55
CA VAL A 184 4.65 0.06 -34.85
C VAL A 184 4.13 1.49 -34.92
N ALA A 185 5.00 2.48 -34.76
CA ALA A 185 4.56 3.88 -34.83
C ALA A 185 3.93 4.22 -36.18
N GLU A 186 4.59 3.86 -37.28
CA GLU A 186 4.24 4.22 -38.65
C GLU A 186 4.71 3.13 -39.63
N ASP A 187 4.19 3.14 -40.86
CA ASP A 187 4.57 2.19 -41.91
C ASP A 187 6.09 2.17 -42.20
N ALA A 188 6.78 3.30 -42.03
CA ALA A 188 8.22 3.39 -42.24
C ALA A 188 9.05 2.57 -41.23
N HIS A 189 8.44 2.09 -40.15
CA HIS A 189 9.10 1.27 -39.13
C HIS A 189 8.97 -0.24 -39.40
N ILE A 190 8.24 -0.63 -40.45
CA ILE A 190 8.14 -2.01 -40.92
C ILE A 190 9.45 -2.39 -41.62
N TYR A 191 9.96 -3.59 -41.34
CA TYR A 191 11.15 -4.14 -41.99
C TYR A 191 11.01 -5.64 -42.23
N ASP A 192 11.86 -6.17 -43.11
CA ASP A 192 11.80 -7.57 -43.51
C ASP A 192 12.12 -8.50 -42.33
N LEU A 193 11.19 -9.42 -42.06
CA LEU A 193 11.36 -10.53 -41.13
C LEU A 193 11.51 -11.83 -41.91
N ARG A 194 12.10 -12.86 -41.29
CA ARG A 194 12.17 -14.19 -41.90
C ARG A 194 10.76 -14.69 -42.22
N GLU A 195 10.51 -14.97 -43.49
CA GLU A 195 9.24 -15.58 -43.92
C GLU A 195 9.18 -17.07 -43.56
N ILE A 196 8.07 -17.47 -42.95
CA ILE A 196 7.72 -18.87 -42.68
C ILE A 196 6.35 -19.11 -43.32
N PRO A 197 6.20 -20.06 -44.28
CA PRO A 197 4.98 -20.18 -45.08
C PRO A 197 3.66 -20.31 -44.29
N ASN A 198 3.69 -20.91 -43.10
CA ASN A 198 2.51 -21.12 -42.25
C ASN A 198 2.36 -20.06 -41.14
N MET A 199 3.15 -18.97 -41.18
CA MET A 199 3.12 -17.89 -40.21
C MET A 199 2.56 -16.62 -40.83
N GLU A 200 1.44 -16.12 -40.31
CA GLU A 200 0.83 -14.87 -40.76
C GLU A 200 1.36 -13.70 -39.92
N VAL A 201 2.13 -12.80 -40.52
CA VAL A 201 2.65 -11.59 -39.85
C VAL A 201 1.79 -10.38 -40.23
N THR A 202 1.20 -9.74 -39.22
CA THR A 202 0.36 -8.54 -39.36
C THR A 202 1.03 -7.37 -38.65
N TRP A 203 1.37 -6.33 -39.40
CA TRP A 203 1.86 -5.07 -38.87
C TRP A 203 0.70 -4.12 -38.60
N LEU A 204 0.75 -3.42 -37.48
CA LEU A 204 -0.31 -2.54 -36.98
C LEU A 204 0.27 -1.13 -36.76
N PRO A 205 0.29 -0.26 -37.78
CA PRO A 205 0.78 1.11 -37.64
C PRO A 205 -0.16 1.97 -36.79
N ARG A 206 0.38 2.64 -35.77
CA ARG A 206 -0.35 3.58 -34.91
C ARG A 206 -0.76 4.87 -35.62
N ASN A 207 0.00 5.28 -36.64
CA ASN A 207 -0.28 6.42 -37.51
C ASN A 207 -0.71 7.69 -36.75
N GLY A 208 0.08 8.07 -35.75
CA GLY A 208 -0.13 9.28 -34.93
C GLY A 208 -0.74 9.03 -33.55
N ALA A 209 -1.25 7.83 -33.26
CA ALA A 209 -1.62 7.47 -31.89
C ALA A 209 -0.38 7.30 -31.00
N PRO A 210 -0.37 7.80 -29.75
CA PRO A 210 0.74 7.61 -28.83
C PRO A 210 0.99 6.13 -28.53
N ALA A 211 2.27 5.75 -28.37
CA ALA A 211 2.64 4.39 -27.96
C ALA A 211 1.98 4.04 -26.61
N GLY A 212 1.49 2.80 -26.47
CA GLY A 212 0.84 2.35 -25.23
C GLY A 212 -0.54 2.95 -24.93
N ALA A 213 -1.10 3.77 -25.83
CA ALA A 213 -2.45 4.33 -25.73
C ALA A 213 -3.42 3.76 -26.78
N SER A 214 -2.91 2.93 -27.68
CA SER A 214 -3.62 2.28 -28.78
C SER A 214 -4.28 0.98 -28.32
N THR A 215 -5.41 0.61 -28.94
CA THR A 215 -6.07 -0.70 -28.77
C THR A 215 -5.74 -1.67 -29.91
N LEU A 216 -4.93 -1.26 -30.90
CA LEU A 216 -4.73 -2.00 -32.15
C LEU A 216 -4.29 -3.45 -31.93
N LEU A 217 -3.33 -3.70 -31.03
CA LEU A 217 -2.88 -5.06 -30.72
C LEU A 217 -3.99 -5.93 -30.14
N LEU A 218 -4.72 -5.41 -29.16
CA LEU A 218 -5.79 -6.14 -28.50
C LEU A 218 -6.93 -6.43 -29.49
N ASP A 219 -7.32 -5.44 -30.28
CA ASP A 219 -8.38 -5.57 -31.28
C ASP A 219 -8.00 -6.59 -32.36
N ALA A 220 -6.76 -6.58 -32.85
CA ALA A 220 -6.26 -7.53 -33.83
C ALA A 220 -6.23 -8.97 -33.29
N VAL A 221 -5.73 -9.16 -32.07
CA VAL A 221 -5.71 -10.49 -31.42
C VAL A 221 -7.13 -10.98 -31.12
N ALA A 222 -8.04 -10.09 -30.69
CA ALA A 222 -9.43 -10.42 -30.43
C ALA A 222 -10.19 -10.80 -31.71
N ALA A 223 -9.89 -10.16 -32.84
CA ALA A 223 -10.50 -10.43 -34.14
C ALA A 223 -9.87 -11.64 -34.87
N ALA A 224 -8.68 -12.08 -34.47
CA ALA A 224 -7.96 -13.16 -35.13
C ALA A 224 -8.74 -14.49 -35.08
N SER A 225 -8.74 -15.21 -36.21
CA SER A 225 -9.23 -16.59 -36.26
C SER A 225 -8.35 -17.51 -35.42
N TRP A 226 -8.97 -18.30 -34.54
CA TRP A 226 -8.25 -19.32 -33.77
C TRP A 226 -8.01 -20.56 -34.62
N GLN A 227 -6.84 -21.18 -34.43
CA GLN A 227 -6.48 -22.41 -35.11
C GLN A 227 -6.69 -23.62 -34.19
N ASP A 228 -6.97 -24.77 -34.77
CA ASP A 228 -7.12 -26.03 -34.03
C ASP A 228 -5.78 -26.49 -33.43
N GLY A 229 -5.83 -26.98 -32.20
CA GLY A 229 -4.69 -27.50 -31.45
C GLY A 229 -4.24 -26.59 -30.30
N GLN A 230 -3.18 -27.01 -29.62
CA GLN A 230 -2.57 -26.32 -28.49
C GLN A 230 -1.83 -25.07 -28.97
N CYS A 231 -2.34 -23.89 -28.60
CA CYS A 231 -1.67 -22.62 -28.82
C CYS A 231 -0.58 -22.40 -27.76
N PHE A 232 0.57 -21.87 -28.15
CA PHE A 232 1.48 -21.16 -27.24
C PHE A 232 1.48 -19.67 -27.58
N ALA A 233 1.27 -18.81 -26.59
CA ALA A 233 1.25 -17.37 -26.77
C ALA A 233 2.48 -16.71 -26.12
N TRP A 234 3.14 -15.81 -26.85
CA TRP A 234 4.19 -14.95 -26.32
C TRP A 234 3.82 -13.48 -26.53
N LEU A 235 3.82 -12.71 -25.45
CA LEU A 235 3.36 -11.32 -25.44
C LEU A 235 4.44 -10.40 -24.86
N ALA A 236 4.82 -9.33 -25.55
CA ALA A 236 5.74 -8.34 -25.00
C ALA A 236 5.46 -6.92 -25.49
N GLY A 237 5.77 -5.92 -24.66
CA GLY A 237 5.51 -4.52 -24.97
C GLY A 237 5.06 -3.73 -23.75
N GLU A 238 4.21 -2.73 -23.95
CA GLU A 238 3.68 -1.90 -22.86
C GLU A 238 2.90 -2.74 -21.82
N GLN A 239 3.20 -2.50 -20.54
CA GLN A 239 2.75 -3.33 -19.42
C GLN A 239 1.22 -3.50 -19.34
N SER A 240 0.45 -2.41 -19.52
CA SER A 240 -1.02 -2.46 -19.46
C SER A 240 -1.61 -3.18 -20.68
N VAL A 241 -1.07 -2.93 -21.87
CA VAL A 241 -1.51 -3.60 -23.11
C VAL A 241 -1.26 -5.10 -23.04
N VAL A 242 -0.07 -5.53 -22.61
CA VAL A 242 0.28 -6.95 -22.44
C VAL A 242 -0.60 -7.62 -21.38
N ARG A 243 -0.92 -6.91 -20.28
CA ARG A 243 -1.83 -7.42 -19.24
C ARG A 243 -3.23 -7.67 -19.80
N ASP A 244 -3.73 -6.76 -20.62
CA ASP A 244 -5.07 -6.85 -21.18
C ASP A 244 -5.16 -7.92 -22.28
N LEU A 245 -4.11 -8.07 -23.11
CA LEU A 245 -3.94 -9.20 -24.02
C LEU A 245 -3.98 -10.54 -23.27
N ARG A 246 -3.18 -10.67 -22.20
CA ARG A 246 -3.17 -11.89 -21.37
C ARG A 246 -4.54 -12.19 -20.78
N ARG A 247 -5.24 -11.18 -20.27
CA ARG A 247 -6.59 -11.32 -19.72
C ARG A 247 -7.56 -11.83 -20.79
N HIS A 248 -7.50 -11.27 -21.99
CA HIS A 248 -8.30 -11.75 -23.12
C HIS A 248 -8.03 -13.24 -23.42
N LEU A 249 -6.75 -13.65 -23.48
CA LEU A 249 -6.40 -15.05 -23.74
C LEU A 249 -6.92 -16.02 -22.67
N ILE A 250 -6.90 -15.62 -21.40
CA ILE A 250 -7.36 -16.47 -20.29
C ILE A 250 -8.89 -16.46 -20.21
N ASP A 251 -9.50 -15.28 -20.15
CA ASP A 251 -10.91 -15.16 -19.78
C ASP A 251 -11.84 -15.40 -20.98
N ILE A 252 -11.42 -14.98 -22.18
CA ILE A 252 -12.24 -15.07 -23.40
C ILE A 252 -11.84 -16.27 -24.27
N ARG A 253 -10.54 -16.55 -24.40
CA ARG A 253 -10.05 -17.70 -25.20
C ARG A 253 -9.82 -18.97 -24.38
N SER A 254 -9.97 -18.91 -23.05
CA SER A 254 -9.78 -20.06 -22.16
C SER A 254 -8.44 -20.76 -22.32
N LEU A 255 -7.39 -20.03 -22.71
CA LEU A 255 -6.05 -20.55 -22.85
C LEU A 255 -5.43 -20.76 -21.46
N ASP A 256 -4.92 -21.96 -21.20
CA ASP A 256 -4.25 -22.27 -19.94
C ASP A 256 -3.00 -21.39 -19.77
N LYS A 257 -2.86 -20.80 -18.58
CA LYS A 257 -1.75 -19.91 -18.20
C LYS A 257 -0.37 -20.55 -18.40
N ALA A 258 -0.26 -21.88 -18.39
CA ALA A 258 0.99 -22.59 -18.66
C ALA A 258 1.50 -22.43 -20.12
N TRP A 259 0.62 -22.03 -21.03
CA TRP A 259 0.89 -21.81 -22.45
C TRP A 259 0.94 -20.33 -22.85
N ILE A 260 0.98 -19.43 -21.85
CA ILE A 260 1.12 -17.99 -22.07
C ILE A 260 2.39 -17.53 -21.39
N ASP A 261 3.31 -16.99 -22.17
CA ASP A 261 4.46 -16.25 -21.69
C ASP A 261 4.30 -14.77 -22.01
N PHE A 262 4.63 -13.90 -21.07
CA PHE A 262 4.42 -12.48 -21.25
C PHE A 262 5.34 -11.62 -20.40
N THR A 263 5.80 -10.51 -20.96
CA THR A 263 6.70 -9.57 -20.29
C THR A 263 6.34 -8.13 -20.63
N GLY A 264 6.09 -7.29 -19.62
CA GLY A 264 5.99 -5.84 -19.82
C GLY A 264 7.38 -5.25 -19.97
N TYR A 265 7.76 -4.84 -21.18
CA TYR A 265 9.09 -4.30 -21.49
C TYR A 265 9.23 -2.84 -21.03
N TRP A 266 8.13 -2.10 -21.05
CA TRP A 266 8.09 -0.72 -20.62
C TRP A 266 6.69 -0.38 -20.09
N LYS A 267 6.57 0.75 -19.41
CA LYS A 267 5.31 1.25 -18.87
C LYS A 267 5.13 2.69 -19.30
N ARG A 268 3.91 3.04 -19.68
CA ARG A 268 3.54 4.42 -19.97
C ARG A 268 3.32 5.17 -18.64
N GLU A 269 4.37 5.82 -18.13
CA GLU A 269 4.31 6.70 -16.95
C GLU A 269 4.92 8.08 -17.26
N THR A 270 4.43 9.10 -16.56
CA THR A 270 5.15 10.36 -16.33
C THR A 270 6.33 10.05 -15.42
N VAL A 271 7.52 9.88 -16.00
CA VAL A 271 8.76 9.78 -15.22
C VAL A 271 9.07 11.19 -14.72
N GLU A 272 9.06 11.40 -13.41
CA GLU A 272 9.57 12.64 -12.83
C GLU A 272 11.06 12.74 -13.13
N SER A 273 11.44 13.84 -13.76
CA SER A 273 12.81 14.13 -14.16
C SER A 273 13.51 14.99 -13.12
N ILE A 274 14.84 14.90 -13.05
CA ILE A 274 15.61 15.83 -12.21
C ILE A 274 15.31 17.28 -12.61
N GLU A 275 15.28 18.19 -11.64
CA GLU A 275 15.07 19.61 -11.90
C GLU A 275 16.15 20.15 -12.84
N GLY A 276 15.76 20.52 -14.07
CA GLY A 276 16.65 21.06 -15.10
C GLY A 276 17.05 20.09 -16.23
N ASP A 277 16.62 18.82 -16.22
CA ASP A 277 16.83 17.90 -17.35
C ASP A 277 15.69 16.87 -17.52
N ASP A 278 14.69 17.22 -18.33
CA ASP A 278 13.50 16.40 -18.64
C ASP A 278 13.82 15.02 -19.28
N ALA A 279 15.07 14.78 -19.71
CA ALA A 279 15.49 13.52 -20.32
C ALA A 279 16.01 12.49 -19.31
N VAL A 280 16.10 12.86 -18.04
CA VAL A 280 16.77 12.11 -16.99
C VAL A 280 15.78 11.77 -15.87
N PRO A 281 15.46 10.49 -15.67
CA PRO A 281 14.70 10.07 -14.50
C PRO A 281 15.42 10.48 -13.20
N ASP A 282 14.69 11.11 -12.28
CA ASP A 282 15.21 11.39 -10.94
C ASP A 282 15.44 10.07 -10.19
N ALA A 283 16.70 9.71 -10.00
CA ALA A 283 17.08 8.46 -9.37
C ALA A 283 16.84 8.42 -7.86
N ASP A 284 16.69 9.59 -7.24
CA ASP A 284 16.40 9.73 -5.82
C ASP A 284 14.88 9.68 -5.55
N ASN A 285 14.06 9.82 -6.60
CA ASN A 285 12.61 9.83 -6.53
C ASN A 285 12.01 8.57 -7.20
N HIS A 286 12.40 7.41 -6.67
CA HIS A 286 12.07 6.10 -7.23
C HIS A 286 11.42 5.18 -6.20
N GLU A 287 10.37 5.64 -5.55
CA GLU A 287 9.37 4.68 -5.11
C GLU A 287 8.41 4.44 -6.28
N THR A 288 8.64 3.36 -7.02
CA THR A 288 7.69 2.96 -8.05
C THR A 288 6.31 2.75 -7.42
N ALA A 289 5.23 2.95 -8.19
CA ALA A 289 3.88 2.66 -7.68
C ALA A 289 3.74 1.21 -7.15
N PHE A 290 4.57 0.29 -7.64
CA PHE A 290 4.64 -1.07 -7.13
C PHE A 290 5.41 -1.18 -5.81
N GLU A 291 6.52 -0.46 -5.62
CA GLU A 291 7.22 -0.40 -4.34
C GLU A 291 6.31 0.21 -3.26
N ARG A 292 5.64 1.33 -3.54
CA ARG A 292 4.58 1.88 -2.67
C ARG A 292 3.53 0.86 -2.31
N PHE A 293 2.99 0.19 -3.31
CA PHE A 293 1.98 -0.85 -3.08
C PHE A 293 2.53 -2.03 -2.27
N HIS A 294 3.78 -2.42 -2.51
CA HIS A 294 4.42 -3.51 -1.81
C HIS A 294 4.60 -3.17 -0.34
N GLU A 295 5.08 -1.96 -0.03
CA GLU A 295 5.22 -1.44 1.34
C GLU A 295 3.87 -1.38 2.05
N MET A 296 2.83 -0.82 1.42
CA MET A 296 1.46 -0.79 1.96
C MET A 296 0.86 -2.20 2.18
N ALA A 297 1.31 -3.20 1.44
CA ALA A 297 0.83 -4.58 1.56
C ALA A 297 1.62 -5.41 2.58
N GLU A 298 2.67 -4.87 3.21
CA GLU A 298 3.45 -5.59 4.21
C GLU A 298 2.74 -5.64 5.57
N ILE A 299 2.31 -6.84 5.96
CA ILE A 299 1.62 -7.06 7.25
C ILE A 299 2.62 -7.38 8.37
N LEU A 300 3.83 -7.83 8.03
CA LEU A 300 4.77 -8.35 9.03
C LEU A 300 5.41 -7.27 9.91
N PRO A 301 5.83 -6.08 9.41
CA PRO A 301 6.38 -5.03 10.26
C PRO A 301 5.49 -4.63 11.45
N PRO A 302 4.19 -4.28 11.28
CA PRO A 302 3.35 -3.92 12.42
C PRO A 302 3.14 -5.09 13.40
N LEU A 303 3.05 -6.33 12.91
CA LEU A 303 2.95 -7.51 13.77
C LEU A 303 4.24 -7.76 14.57
N ALA A 304 5.41 -7.50 13.98
CA ALA A 304 6.70 -7.62 14.65
C ALA A 304 6.87 -6.53 15.71
N ILE A 305 6.48 -5.29 15.44
CA ILE A 305 6.48 -4.21 16.44
C ILE A 305 5.62 -4.60 17.65
N ARG A 306 4.40 -5.09 17.41
CA ARG A 306 3.51 -5.58 18.48
C ARG A 306 4.13 -6.74 19.25
N ALA A 307 4.73 -7.72 18.57
CA ALA A 307 5.38 -8.84 19.25
C ALA A 307 6.58 -8.38 20.10
N ALA A 308 7.37 -7.41 19.62
CA ALA A 308 8.49 -6.85 20.37
C ALA A 308 8.01 -6.09 21.62
N ALA A 309 6.94 -5.30 21.50
CA ALA A 309 6.29 -4.61 22.60
C ALA A 309 5.74 -5.60 23.65
N ASN A 310 5.01 -6.63 23.22
CA ASN A 310 4.45 -7.64 24.13
C ASN A 310 5.52 -8.51 24.81
N LEU A 311 6.68 -8.73 24.17
CA LEU A 311 7.84 -9.37 24.80
C LEU A 311 8.60 -8.43 25.76
N GLY A 312 8.25 -7.15 25.81
CA GLY A 312 8.94 -6.15 26.63
C GLY A 312 10.37 -5.85 26.14
N LEU A 313 10.69 -6.13 24.88
CA LEU A 313 12.06 -6.01 24.36
C LEU A 313 12.57 -4.56 24.44
N GLY A 314 11.72 -3.57 24.18
CA GLY A 314 12.05 -2.15 24.31
C GLY A 314 12.59 -1.82 25.70
N ASP A 315 11.79 -2.13 26.72
CA ASP A 315 12.13 -1.88 28.12
C ASP A 315 13.37 -2.66 28.59
N LEU A 316 13.48 -3.94 28.20
CA LEU A 316 14.62 -4.78 28.54
C LEU A 316 15.94 -4.23 27.97
N LEU A 317 15.95 -3.89 26.68
CA LEU A 317 17.13 -3.34 26.01
C LEU A 317 17.48 -1.96 26.57
N ASN A 318 16.49 -1.10 26.79
CA ASN A 318 16.69 0.23 27.37
C ASN A 318 17.26 0.20 28.80
N ARG A 319 16.89 -0.82 29.59
CA ARG A 319 17.41 -1.03 30.95
C ARG A 319 18.74 -1.81 31.00
N GLY A 320 19.31 -2.16 29.84
CA GLY A 320 20.64 -2.76 29.74
C GLY A 320 20.68 -4.29 29.65
N THR A 321 19.56 -4.97 29.46
CA THR A 321 19.54 -6.40 29.10
C THR A 321 19.87 -6.56 27.61
N THR A 322 21.15 -6.46 27.25
CA THR A 322 21.60 -6.44 25.84
C THR A 322 21.94 -7.81 25.25
N THR A 323 22.31 -8.79 26.10
CA THR A 323 22.71 -10.13 25.63
C THR A 323 21.49 -10.95 25.21
N VAL A 324 21.62 -11.74 24.14
CA VAL A 324 20.55 -12.67 23.70
C VAL A 324 20.21 -13.65 24.81
N ALA A 325 21.19 -14.15 25.57
CA ALA A 325 20.95 -15.03 26.71
C ALA A 325 20.12 -14.35 27.80
N GLY A 326 20.42 -13.09 28.12
CA GLY A 326 19.65 -12.31 29.09
C GLY A 326 18.23 -12.01 28.61
N LEU A 327 18.04 -11.73 27.32
CA LEU A 327 16.71 -11.54 26.74
C LEU A 327 15.89 -12.84 26.76
N VAL A 328 16.50 -14.00 26.49
CA VAL A 328 15.85 -15.32 26.63
C VAL A 328 15.38 -15.54 28.06
N GLU A 329 16.25 -15.29 29.04
CA GLU A 329 15.92 -15.43 30.46
C GLU A 329 14.77 -14.51 30.88
N ALA A 330 14.81 -13.24 30.47
CA ALA A 330 13.83 -12.24 30.86
C ALA A 330 12.46 -12.43 30.19
N THR A 331 12.44 -12.86 28.92
CA THR A 331 11.20 -13.02 28.15
C THR A 331 10.59 -14.42 28.24
N GLY A 332 11.39 -15.43 28.63
CA GLY A 332 11.00 -16.83 28.54
C GLY A 332 10.88 -17.37 27.10
N ALA A 333 11.35 -16.61 26.10
CA ALA A 333 11.28 -17.01 24.70
C ALA A 333 12.24 -18.16 24.36
N ASP A 334 11.90 -18.96 23.36
CA ASP A 334 12.85 -19.91 22.77
C ASP A 334 14.03 -19.18 22.12
N GLU A 335 15.26 -19.55 22.46
CA GLU A 335 16.47 -18.86 21.99
C GLU A 335 16.56 -18.85 20.45
N ARG A 336 16.26 -19.98 19.80
CA ARG A 336 16.34 -20.08 18.34
C ARG A 336 15.31 -19.17 17.68
N ALA A 337 14.10 -19.09 18.23
CA ALA A 337 13.04 -18.20 17.75
C ALA A 337 13.41 -16.73 17.98
N LEU A 338 13.86 -16.37 19.20
CA LEU A 338 14.22 -15.00 19.54
C LEU A 338 15.37 -14.49 18.66
N ARG A 339 16.38 -15.31 18.38
CA ARG A 339 17.46 -14.93 17.45
C ARG A 339 16.98 -14.66 16.03
N LYS A 340 16.00 -15.43 15.53
CA LYS A 340 15.39 -15.15 14.21
C LYS A 340 14.63 -13.82 14.24
N PHE A 341 13.92 -13.59 15.33
CA PHE A 341 13.12 -12.40 15.51
C PHE A 341 13.99 -11.14 15.63
N LEU A 342 15.05 -11.17 16.45
CA LEU A 342 16.01 -10.07 16.57
C LEU A 342 16.68 -9.72 15.24
N ARG A 343 17.06 -10.71 14.42
CA ARG A 343 17.58 -10.42 13.06
C ARG A 343 16.55 -9.76 12.14
N TYR A 344 15.27 -10.08 12.31
CA TYR A 344 14.21 -9.41 11.54
C TYR A 344 13.99 -7.99 12.05
N LEU A 345 13.95 -7.78 13.38
CA LEU A 345 13.90 -6.44 13.99
C LEU A 345 15.12 -5.59 13.61
N GLU A 346 16.29 -6.21 13.45
CA GLU A 346 17.48 -5.55 12.92
C GLU A 346 17.30 -5.15 11.45
N GLY A 347 16.70 -6.02 10.63
CA GLY A 347 16.34 -5.71 9.24
C GLY A 347 15.28 -4.62 9.10
N LEU A 348 14.45 -4.42 10.14
CA LEU A 348 13.50 -3.30 10.27
C LEU A 348 14.12 -2.06 10.93
N GLU A 349 15.41 -2.11 11.26
CA GLU A 349 16.13 -1.02 11.92
C GLU A 349 15.51 -0.61 13.26
N LEU A 350 14.93 -1.56 14.01
CA LEU A 350 14.40 -1.37 15.37
C LEU A 350 15.41 -1.76 16.45
N VAL A 351 16.37 -2.63 16.12
CA VAL A 351 17.49 -2.99 16.98
C VAL A 351 18.76 -3.03 16.15
N GLU A 352 19.90 -2.96 16.81
CA GLU A 352 21.20 -3.08 16.15
C GLU A 352 22.17 -3.88 17.02
N PRO A 353 23.07 -4.68 16.40
CA PRO A 353 24.03 -5.48 17.14
C PRO A 353 25.05 -4.60 17.86
N VAL A 354 25.49 -5.03 19.05
CA VAL A 354 26.54 -4.35 19.82
C VAL A 354 27.91 -4.96 19.48
N GLY A 355 28.85 -4.13 19.02
CA GLY A 355 30.22 -4.56 18.69
C GLY A 355 30.46 -4.79 17.19
N SER A 356 31.66 -5.28 16.85
CA SER A 356 32.03 -5.58 15.45
C SER A 356 31.17 -6.72 14.91
N THR A 357 30.33 -6.43 13.92
CA THR A 357 29.53 -7.37 13.11
C THR A 357 30.36 -8.31 12.23
N GLY A 358 31.69 -8.33 12.42
CA GLY A 358 32.57 -9.29 11.77
C GLY A 358 32.08 -10.69 12.05
N ALA A 359 31.56 -11.35 11.01
CA ALA A 359 31.26 -12.76 11.00
C ALA A 359 32.38 -13.51 11.74
N ASP A 360 32.03 -14.48 12.58
CA ASP A 360 33.05 -15.30 13.24
C ASP A 360 34.01 -15.80 12.16
N SER A 361 35.25 -15.29 12.20
CA SER A 361 36.23 -15.43 11.11
C SER A 361 36.58 -16.89 10.80
N ALA A 362 36.14 -17.82 11.67
CA ALA A 362 36.27 -19.26 11.50
C ALA A 362 35.10 -19.93 10.72
N THR A 363 33.88 -19.36 10.71
CA THR A 363 32.68 -20.00 10.15
C THR A 363 31.90 -19.16 9.14
N GLY A 364 32.06 -17.83 9.15
CA GLY A 364 31.32 -16.92 8.27
C GLY A 364 29.84 -16.72 8.64
N ASP A 365 29.39 -17.24 9.79
CA ASP A 365 27.99 -17.15 10.23
C ASP A 365 27.68 -15.79 10.89
N TYR A 366 26.53 -15.19 10.52
CA TYR A 366 26.07 -13.92 11.08
C TYR A 366 25.20 -14.18 12.31
N ARG A 367 25.82 -14.09 13.49
CA ARG A 367 25.18 -14.42 14.76
C ARG A 367 25.56 -13.43 15.87
N PRO A 368 24.90 -12.26 15.93
CA PRO A 368 25.11 -11.33 17.04
C PRO A 368 24.67 -11.95 18.38
N GLU A 369 25.48 -11.70 19.42
CA GLU A 369 25.21 -12.14 20.79
C GLU A 369 24.64 -11.02 21.67
N GLU A 370 24.72 -9.77 21.20
CA GLU A 370 24.24 -8.58 21.91
C GLU A 370 23.53 -7.63 20.94
N TYR A 371 22.46 -7.00 21.42
CA TYR A 371 21.68 -5.98 20.70
C TYR A 371 21.44 -4.75 21.59
N ARG A 372 21.19 -3.61 20.95
CA ARG A 372 20.67 -2.38 21.55
C ARG A 372 19.54 -1.82 20.68
N LEU A 373 18.74 -0.90 21.22
CA LEU A 373 17.76 -0.16 20.42
C LEU A 373 18.47 0.77 19.45
N SER A 374 17.95 0.83 18.23
CA SER A 374 18.25 1.88 17.25
C SER A 374 17.50 3.17 17.60
N GLU A 375 17.66 4.23 16.81
CA GLU A 375 16.88 5.46 16.93
C GLU A 375 15.36 5.20 16.84
N SER A 376 14.92 4.47 15.82
CA SER A 376 13.52 4.05 15.65
C SER A 376 13.07 3.08 16.74
N GLY A 377 13.97 2.22 17.23
CA GLY A 377 13.68 1.24 18.28
C GLY A 377 13.26 1.86 19.62
N VAL A 378 13.69 3.09 19.92
CA VAL A 378 13.38 3.78 21.19
C VAL A 378 11.88 4.05 21.34
N TYR A 379 11.09 4.08 20.26
CA TYR A 379 9.63 4.19 20.36
C TYR A 379 8.95 2.99 21.05
N LEU A 380 9.63 1.84 21.15
CA LEU A 380 9.16 0.70 21.95
C LEU A 380 9.22 0.94 23.47
N THR A 381 9.72 2.10 23.93
CA THR A 381 9.72 2.49 25.35
C THR A 381 8.75 3.64 25.66
N HIS A 382 8.07 4.15 24.64
CA HIS A 382 7.18 5.31 24.77
C HIS A 382 5.79 4.83 25.21
N GLU A 383 5.28 5.35 26.33
CA GLU A 383 4.02 4.90 26.93
C GLU A 383 2.83 5.13 26.00
N ASP A 384 2.82 6.29 25.32
CA ASP A 384 1.83 6.66 24.31
C ASP A 384 1.86 5.70 23.11
N VAL A 385 3.03 5.24 22.66
CA VAL A 385 3.14 4.23 21.58
C VAL A 385 2.67 2.86 22.08
N LEU A 386 3.10 2.46 23.28
CA LEU A 386 2.77 1.17 23.86
C LEU A 386 1.26 0.98 24.08
N GLU A 387 0.52 2.06 24.36
CA GLU A 387 -0.95 2.03 24.46
C GLU A 387 -1.62 1.51 23.17
N TYR A 388 -1.04 1.76 21.99
CA TYR A 388 -1.55 1.28 20.70
C TYR A 388 -1.14 -0.15 20.36
N VAL A 389 0.08 -0.56 20.73
CA VAL A 389 0.69 -1.81 20.22
C VAL A 389 0.63 -2.99 21.19
N LEU A 390 0.48 -2.75 22.49
CA LEU A 390 0.35 -3.81 23.49
C LEU A 390 -0.97 -4.55 23.34
N ALA A 391 -0.97 -5.88 23.53
CA ALA A 391 -2.15 -6.70 23.27
C ALA A 391 -3.33 -6.41 24.22
N ASP A 392 -3.07 -5.88 25.41
CA ASP A 392 -4.08 -5.42 26.37
C ASP A 392 -4.41 -3.92 26.23
N GLY A 393 -3.79 -3.23 25.28
CA GLY A 393 -4.11 -1.86 24.89
C GLY A 393 -5.51 -1.73 24.28
N LEU A 394 -6.12 -0.55 24.43
CA LEU A 394 -7.48 -0.29 23.93
C LEU A 394 -7.57 -0.49 22.41
N MET A 395 -6.68 0.18 21.68
CA MET A 395 -6.66 0.16 20.22
C MET A 395 -6.32 -1.24 19.71
N ALA A 396 -5.29 -1.88 20.25
CA ALA A 396 -4.92 -3.25 19.86
C ALA A 396 -6.07 -4.25 19.96
N ARG A 397 -6.92 -4.15 21.01
CA ARG A 397 -8.09 -5.02 21.18
C ARG A 397 -9.20 -4.71 20.17
N GLN A 398 -9.37 -3.45 19.78
CA GLN A 398 -10.35 -3.00 18.78
C GLN A 398 -9.92 -3.36 17.35
N GLU A 399 -8.67 -3.07 16.99
CA GLU A 399 -8.09 -3.27 15.64
C GLU A 399 -8.02 -4.73 15.20
N LEU A 400 -8.24 -5.69 16.12
CA LEU A 400 -8.53 -7.08 15.74
C LEU A 400 -9.64 -7.15 14.68
N ALA A 401 -10.62 -6.25 14.74
CA ALA A 401 -11.73 -6.15 13.80
C ALA A 401 -11.30 -5.96 12.34
N PHE A 402 -10.14 -5.35 12.07
CA PHE A 402 -9.68 -5.07 10.72
C PHE A 402 -9.47 -6.31 9.85
N ARG A 403 -9.28 -7.49 10.47
CA ARG A 403 -9.24 -8.76 9.71
C ARG A 403 -10.56 -9.07 9.00
N GLY A 404 -11.67 -8.44 9.41
CA GLY A 404 -13.00 -8.61 8.84
C GLY A 404 -13.43 -7.48 7.89
N ILE A 405 -12.55 -6.54 7.52
CA ILE A 405 -12.93 -5.35 6.74
C ILE A 405 -13.65 -5.68 5.42
N GLU A 406 -13.23 -6.74 4.72
CA GLU A 406 -13.87 -7.23 3.49
C GLU A 406 -15.35 -7.59 3.73
N GLN A 407 -15.64 -8.23 4.85
CA GLN A 407 -16.98 -8.65 5.22
C GLN A 407 -17.82 -7.46 5.69
N ALA A 408 -17.23 -6.53 6.44
CA ALA A 408 -17.89 -5.31 6.86
C ALA A 408 -18.32 -4.47 5.65
N VAL A 409 -17.43 -4.26 4.68
CA VAL A 409 -17.73 -3.54 3.43
C VAL A 409 -18.81 -4.24 2.60
N ARG A 410 -18.81 -5.58 2.53
CA ARG A 410 -19.83 -6.34 1.80
C ARG A 410 -21.23 -6.24 2.39
N THR A 411 -21.33 -6.06 3.71
CA THR A 411 -22.60 -6.25 4.44
C THR A 411 -23.12 -4.99 5.12
N GLY A 412 -22.25 -3.99 5.34
CA GLY A 412 -22.55 -2.82 6.17
C GLY A 412 -22.79 -3.18 7.64
N ARG A 413 -22.24 -4.30 8.13
CA ARG A 413 -22.48 -4.81 9.49
C ARG A 413 -21.18 -4.96 10.28
N PRO A 414 -21.23 -4.86 11.62
CA PRO A 414 -20.08 -5.11 12.47
C PRO A 414 -19.60 -6.56 12.36
N VAL A 415 -18.29 -6.76 12.47
CA VAL A 415 -17.59 -8.05 12.23
C VAL A 415 -16.74 -8.53 13.42
N TYR A 416 -16.70 -7.76 14.52
CA TYR A 416 -15.83 -8.07 15.67
C TYR A 416 -15.99 -9.49 16.21
N GLN A 417 -17.24 -9.95 16.35
CA GLN A 417 -17.55 -11.30 16.87
C GLN A 417 -17.10 -12.41 15.93
N GLU A 418 -17.25 -12.20 14.62
CA GLU A 418 -16.89 -13.19 13.61
C GLU A 418 -15.38 -13.35 13.52
N VAL A 419 -14.64 -12.28 13.81
CA VAL A 419 -13.17 -12.27 13.81
C VAL A 419 -12.58 -12.80 15.12
N THR A 420 -13.12 -12.39 16.27
CA THR A 420 -12.51 -12.65 17.60
C THR A 420 -13.17 -13.79 18.37
N GLY A 421 -14.36 -14.23 17.95
CA GLY A 421 -15.19 -15.19 18.68
C GLY A 421 -15.96 -14.60 19.87
N HIS A 422 -15.80 -13.32 20.19
CA HIS A 422 -16.42 -12.64 21.33
C HIS A 422 -17.21 -11.42 20.85
N ALA A 423 -18.36 -11.13 21.46
CA ALA A 423 -19.13 -9.96 21.06
C ALA A 423 -18.40 -8.66 21.44
N TYR A 424 -18.48 -7.62 20.61
CA TYR A 424 -17.88 -6.33 20.97
C TYR A 424 -18.50 -5.75 22.26
N THR A 425 -19.76 -6.06 22.54
CA THR A 425 -20.43 -5.70 23.80
C THR A 425 -19.82 -6.38 25.02
N GLU A 426 -19.21 -7.56 24.88
CA GLU A 426 -18.46 -8.21 25.98
C GLU A 426 -17.17 -7.45 26.26
N LEU A 427 -16.46 -6.98 25.21
CA LEU A 427 -15.30 -6.11 25.36
C LEU A 427 -15.67 -4.78 26.01
N GLN A 428 -16.78 -4.16 25.59
CA GLN A 428 -17.25 -2.91 26.18
C GLN A 428 -17.67 -3.05 27.66
N ALA A 429 -18.03 -4.27 28.10
CA ALA A 429 -18.38 -4.56 29.48
C ALA A 429 -17.17 -4.96 30.36
N ASP A 430 -15.99 -5.20 29.77
CA ASP A 430 -14.74 -5.42 30.49
C ASP A 430 -14.38 -4.15 31.28
N PRO A 431 -14.26 -4.21 32.62
CA PRO A 431 -14.03 -3.01 33.44
C PRO A 431 -12.76 -2.26 33.06
N THR A 432 -11.67 -2.95 32.75
CA THR A 432 -10.40 -2.31 32.38
C THR A 432 -10.52 -1.59 31.04
N PHE A 433 -11.20 -2.20 30.07
CA PHE A 433 -11.46 -1.57 28.78
C PHE A 433 -12.42 -0.37 28.91
N SER A 434 -13.52 -0.56 29.63
CA SER A 434 -14.55 0.48 29.84
C SER A 434 -13.97 1.69 30.55
N ASP A 435 -13.28 1.48 31.68
CA ASP A 435 -12.75 2.57 32.50
C ASP A 435 -11.71 3.40 31.73
N ARG A 436 -10.76 2.74 31.05
CA ARG A 436 -9.76 3.43 30.22
C ARG A 436 -10.41 4.20 29.06
N THR A 437 -11.42 3.61 28.41
CA THR A 437 -12.15 4.27 27.32
C THR A 437 -12.89 5.52 27.84
N LEU A 438 -13.53 5.43 28.99
CA LEU A 438 -14.24 6.56 29.62
C LEU A 438 -13.28 7.63 30.09
N GLU A 439 -12.12 7.27 30.67
CA GLU A 439 -11.07 8.21 31.06
C GLU A 439 -10.52 8.98 29.85
N ASN A 440 -10.16 8.27 28.76
CA ASN A 440 -9.71 8.88 27.51
C ASN A 440 -10.77 9.82 26.93
N THR A 441 -12.05 9.41 26.95
CA THR A 441 -13.14 10.23 26.42
C THR A 441 -13.45 11.43 27.31
N ALA A 442 -13.40 11.28 28.63
CA ALA A 442 -13.63 12.36 29.59
C ALA A 442 -12.57 13.47 29.45
N ARG A 443 -11.30 13.09 29.22
CA ARG A 443 -10.22 14.03 28.90
C ARG A 443 -10.55 14.85 27.66
N VAL A 444 -10.99 14.22 26.56
CA VAL A 444 -11.35 14.93 25.32
C VAL A 444 -12.59 15.81 25.52
N ALA A 445 -13.62 15.31 26.20
CA ALA A 445 -14.85 16.05 26.46
C ALA A 445 -14.62 17.31 27.31
N SER A 446 -13.62 17.32 28.19
CA SER A 446 -13.27 18.49 29.01
C SER A 446 -12.92 19.73 28.17
N PHE A 447 -12.32 19.55 26.99
CA PHE A 447 -12.01 20.65 26.07
C PHE A 447 -13.26 21.24 25.40
N MET A 448 -14.33 20.46 25.27
CA MET A 448 -15.59 20.88 24.65
C MET A 448 -16.63 21.37 25.66
N ALA A 449 -16.51 20.98 26.94
CA ALA A 449 -17.50 21.27 27.97
C ALA A 449 -17.77 22.77 28.16
N GLY A 450 -16.71 23.57 28.34
CA GLY A 450 -16.84 25.02 28.49
C GLY A 450 -17.47 25.71 27.27
N PRO A 451 -16.95 25.47 26.03
CA PRO A 451 -17.56 25.99 24.82
C PRO A 451 -19.05 25.63 24.66
N LEU A 452 -19.43 24.38 24.92
CA LEU A 452 -20.84 23.95 24.89
C LEU A 452 -21.68 24.68 25.93
N ALA A 453 -21.18 24.85 27.16
CA ALA A 453 -21.87 25.56 28.23
C ALA A 453 -22.11 27.04 27.90
N SER A 454 -21.21 27.65 27.13
CA SER A 454 -21.32 29.03 26.65
C SER A 454 -22.11 29.21 25.34
N SER A 455 -22.55 28.12 24.70
CA SER A 455 -23.18 28.18 23.38
C SER A 455 -24.52 28.92 23.38
N GLU A 456 -24.77 29.69 22.33
CA GLU A 456 -26.05 30.38 22.12
C GLU A 456 -27.20 29.37 22.02
N SER A 457 -26.95 28.23 21.37
CA SER A 457 -27.91 27.14 21.18
C SER A 457 -28.36 26.53 22.52
N LEU A 458 -27.46 26.38 23.49
CA LEU A 458 -27.80 25.91 24.83
C LEU A 458 -28.44 27.01 25.68
N ALA A 459 -27.96 28.25 25.59
CA ALA A 459 -28.48 29.38 26.36
C ALA A 459 -29.81 29.96 25.83
N ALA A 460 -30.24 29.59 24.61
CA ALA A 460 -31.38 30.22 23.96
C ALA A 460 -32.68 30.16 24.78
N GLY A 461 -33.51 31.19 24.64
CA GLY A 461 -34.75 31.35 25.42
C GLY A 461 -34.47 31.82 26.85
N THR A 462 -35.07 31.15 27.83
CA THR A 462 -34.82 31.40 29.27
C THR A 462 -33.65 30.58 29.82
N GLY A 463 -32.85 29.96 28.95
CA GLY A 463 -31.91 28.90 29.32
C GLY A 463 -32.60 27.58 29.66
N PRO A 464 -31.84 26.47 29.77
CA PRO A 464 -32.37 25.15 30.04
C PRO A 464 -32.77 25.00 31.51
N GLN A 465 -33.85 24.28 31.77
CA GLN A 465 -34.27 23.87 33.12
C GLN A 465 -33.95 22.39 33.37
N ARG A 466 -34.05 21.52 32.35
CA ARG A 466 -33.71 20.11 32.45
C ARG A 466 -32.97 19.64 31.22
N ILE A 467 -31.70 19.32 31.41
CA ILE A 467 -30.79 18.85 30.37
C ILE A 467 -30.61 17.34 30.50
N VAL A 468 -30.92 16.58 29.46
CA VAL A 468 -30.53 15.16 29.34
C VAL A 468 -29.26 15.08 28.50
N VAL A 469 -28.24 14.35 28.96
CA VAL A 469 -26.95 14.22 28.29
C VAL A 469 -26.70 12.77 27.90
N HIS A 470 -26.54 12.54 26.60
CA HIS A 470 -26.01 11.32 26.01
C HIS A 470 -24.58 11.57 25.53
N SER A 471 -23.60 11.18 26.35
CA SER A 471 -22.18 11.28 26.02
C SER A 471 -21.36 10.35 26.90
N ARG A 472 -20.24 9.85 26.37
CA ARG A 472 -19.25 9.08 27.15
C ARG A 472 -18.39 9.96 28.06
N GLY A 473 -18.37 11.27 27.85
CA GLY A 473 -17.69 12.27 28.70
C GLY A 473 -18.63 13.11 29.55
N ALA A 474 -19.80 12.56 29.93
CA ALA A 474 -20.92 13.32 30.46
C ALA A 474 -20.63 14.07 31.78
N ASN A 475 -19.76 13.57 32.66
CA ASN A 475 -19.43 14.23 33.93
C ASN A 475 -18.82 15.62 33.73
N GLY A 476 -17.87 15.77 32.80
CA GLY A 476 -17.24 17.06 32.50
C GLY A 476 -18.24 18.05 31.88
N LEU A 477 -19.12 17.57 31.00
CA LEU A 477 -20.21 18.39 30.43
C LEU A 477 -21.18 18.85 31.53
N ALA A 478 -21.60 17.92 32.39
CA ALA A 478 -22.53 18.21 33.48
C ALA A 478 -21.96 19.25 34.45
N ALA A 479 -20.65 19.16 34.77
CA ALA A 479 -19.94 20.11 35.62
C ALA A 479 -20.07 21.55 35.10
N GLU A 480 -19.76 21.77 33.82
CA GLU A 480 -19.84 23.10 33.20
C GLU A 480 -21.30 23.58 33.04
N PHE A 481 -22.24 22.68 32.74
CA PHE A 481 -23.65 23.05 32.60
C PHE A 481 -24.27 23.48 33.93
N VAL A 482 -24.01 22.76 35.03
CA VAL A 482 -24.54 23.16 36.34
C VAL A 482 -23.89 24.44 36.87
N ALA A 483 -22.66 24.75 36.45
CA ALA A 483 -21.98 26.00 36.77
C ALA A 483 -22.55 27.19 35.96
N ALA A 484 -22.77 27.00 34.65
CA ALA A 484 -23.31 28.03 33.76
C ALA A 484 -24.80 28.30 34.02
N PHE A 485 -25.58 27.28 34.41
CA PHE A 485 -27.02 27.36 34.64
C PHE A 485 -27.38 26.90 36.07
N PRO A 486 -27.35 27.79 37.08
CA PRO A 486 -27.54 27.43 38.48
C PRO A 486 -28.91 26.85 38.83
N ALA A 487 -29.92 27.09 37.99
CA ALA A 487 -31.27 26.55 38.14
C ALA A 487 -31.51 25.22 37.40
N ALA A 488 -30.60 24.85 36.48
CA ALA A 488 -30.77 23.66 35.65
C ALA A 488 -30.51 22.37 36.44
N GLN A 489 -31.30 21.35 36.13
CA GLN A 489 -31.07 19.95 36.48
C GLN A 489 -30.42 19.24 35.29
N VAL A 490 -29.39 18.43 35.54
CA VAL A 490 -28.70 17.64 34.52
C VAL A 490 -28.90 16.16 34.77
N GLU A 491 -29.38 15.44 33.77
CA GLU A 491 -29.58 14.00 33.80
C GLU A 491 -28.61 13.34 32.82
N ILE A 492 -27.67 12.55 33.35
CA ILE A 492 -26.76 11.73 32.57
C ILE A 492 -27.42 10.38 32.34
N VAL A 493 -27.64 10.01 31.08
CA VAL A 493 -28.22 8.71 30.70
C VAL A 493 -27.10 7.81 30.20
N ALA A 494 -26.93 6.66 30.85
CA ALA A 494 -25.81 5.77 30.57
C ALA A 494 -26.17 4.29 30.81
N LEU A 495 -25.44 3.38 30.16
CA LEU A 495 -25.55 1.94 30.45
C LEU A 495 -24.98 1.62 31.85
N PRO A 496 -25.35 0.50 32.49
CA PRO A 496 -24.98 0.21 33.88
C PRO A 496 -23.49 0.33 34.22
N ALA A 497 -22.59 -0.17 33.35
CA ALA A 497 -21.13 -0.06 33.57
C ALA A 497 -20.64 1.40 33.53
N GLN A 498 -21.11 2.17 32.55
CA GLN A 498 -20.79 3.60 32.42
C GLN A 498 -21.36 4.41 33.58
N ALA A 499 -22.62 4.14 33.97
CA ALA A 499 -23.26 4.79 35.11
C ALA A 499 -22.50 4.55 36.42
N ALA A 500 -21.98 3.33 36.64
CA ALA A 500 -21.14 3.02 37.79
C ALA A 500 -19.86 3.87 37.80
N TRP A 501 -19.18 3.97 36.66
CA TRP A 501 -17.98 4.82 36.51
C TRP A 501 -18.30 6.30 36.74
N PHE A 502 -19.36 6.84 36.10
CA PHE A 502 -19.75 8.24 36.27
C PHE A 502 -20.06 8.57 37.74
N ARG A 503 -20.72 7.67 38.48
CA ARG A 503 -20.98 7.89 39.92
C ARG A 503 -19.71 7.94 40.75
N ALA A 504 -18.70 7.14 40.40
CA ALA A 504 -17.42 7.13 41.10
C ALA A 504 -16.60 8.38 40.80
N ASP A 505 -16.63 8.86 39.55
CA ASP A 505 -15.88 10.03 39.08
C ASP A 505 -16.56 11.38 39.44
N LEU A 506 -17.89 11.42 39.59
CA LEU A 506 -18.65 12.66 39.80
C LEU A 506 -18.12 13.56 40.94
N PRO A 507 -17.68 13.05 42.12
CA PRO A 507 -17.09 13.89 43.15
C PRO A 507 -15.78 14.56 42.76
N ALA A 508 -15.00 13.95 41.87
CA ALA A 508 -13.77 14.52 41.33
C ALA A 508 -14.06 15.56 40.24
N ALA A 509 -15.01 15.25 39.35
CA ALA A 509 -15.43 16.15 38.27
C ALA A 509 -16.15 17.42 38.78
N VAL A 510 -16.95 17.30 39.85
CA VAL A 510 -17.75 18.41 40.40
C VAL A 510 -17.48 18.53 41.89
N ALA A 511 -16.61 19.46 42.29
CA ALA A 511 -16.21 19.62 43.70
C ALA A 511 -17.33 20.16 44.61
N ASP A 512 -18.23 21.01 44.10
CA ASP A 512 -19.35 21.59 44.86
C ASP A 512 -20.49 20.59 45.06
N ALA A 513 -20.84 20.33 46.32
CA ALA A 513 -21.94 19.43 46.68
C ALA A 513 -23.31 19.93 46.18
N ALA A 514 -23.57 21.24 46.24
CA ALA A 514 -24.86 21.79 45.80
C ALA A 514 -25.03 21.71 44.27
N ALA A 515 -23.92 21.75 43.53
CA ALA A 515 -23.90 21.49 42.11
C ALA A 515 -24.14 19.99 41.80
N ARG A 516 -23.51 19.08 42.56
CA ARG A 516 -23.73 17.62 42.42
C ARG A 516 -25.16 17.19 42.69
N ASP A 517 -25.86 17.80 43.65
CA ASP A 517 -27.25 17.48 43.97
C ASP A 517 -28.22 17.75 42.80
N ARG A 518 -27.78 18.49 41.78
CA ARG A 518 -28.53 18.78 40.55
C ARG A 518 -28.14 17.87 39.38
N ILE A 519 -27.28 16.89 39.60
CA ILE A 519 -26.83 15.92 38.60
C ILE A 519 -27.36 14.54 39.00
N SER A 520 -28.19 13.95 38.14
CA SER A 520 -28.68 12.58 38.31
C SER A 520 -28.10 11.66 37.24
N ILE A 521 -27.66 10.46 37.63
CA ILE A 521 -27.16 9.43 36.70
C ILE A 521 -28.18 8.29 36.63
N VAL A 522 -28.80 8.14 35.47
CA VAL A 522 -29.89 7.18 35.20
C VAL A 522 -29.38 6.04 34.34
N GLU A 523 -29.60 4.81 34.80
CA GLU A 523 -29.28 3.59 34.06
C GLU A 523 -30.35 3.32 33.02
N GLN A 524 -30.09 3.71 31.77
CA GLN A 524 -31.03 3.64 30.67
C GLN A 524 -30.29 3.64 29.33
N SER A 525 -30.85 2.99 28.31
CA SER A 525 -30.33 3.04 26.94
C SER A 525 -30.77 4.32 26.20
N LEU A 526 -29.94 4.83 25.29
CA LEU A 526 -30.33 5.94 24.39
C LEU A 526 -31.49 5.59 23.43
N PHE A 527 -31.88 4.32 23.34
CA PHE A 527 -33.03 3.85 22.55
C PHE A 527 -34.36 3.88 23.32
N GLU A 528 -34.35 4.33 24.57
CA GLU A 528 -35.52 4.41 25.44
C GLU A 528 -35.99 5.86 25.60
N GLU A 529 -37.28 6.05 25.90
CA GLU A 529 -37.82 7.39 26.18
C GLU A 529 -37.42 7.83 27.59
N THR A 530 -36.81 9.01 27.71
CA THR A 530 -36.56 9.65 29.00
C THR A 530 -37.81 10.38 29.48
N ALA A 531 -37.83 10.77 30.76
CA ALA A 531 -38.85 11.69 31.23
C ALA A 531 -38.70 13.08 30.54
N PRO A 532 -39.79 13.87 30.43
CA PRO A 532 -39.79 15.09 29.63
C PRO A 532 -38.68 16.08 30.00
N ALA A 533 -37.92 16.55 29.00
CA ALA A 533 -36.82 17.50 29.16
C ALA A 533 -36.91 18.62 28.12
N ASP A 534 -36.44 19.82 28.47
CA ASP A 534 -36.43 20.96 27.53
C ASP A 534 -35.18 20.98 26.65
N THR A 535 -34.11 20.31 27.06
CA THR A 535 -32.90 20.14 26.26
C THR A 535 -32.41 18.70 26.33
N ILE A 536 -32.20 18.06 25.19
CA ILE A 536 -31.54 16.75 25.08
C ILE A 536 -30.28 16.92 24.24
N LEU A 537 -29.12 16.60 24.78
CA LEU A 537 -27.82 16.71 24.12
C LEU A 537 -27.29 15.33 23.75
N PHE A 538 -27.00 15.13 22.47
CA PHE A 538 -26.11 14.08 21.99
C PHE A 538 -24.75 14.70 21.70
N ALA A 539 -23.70 14.23 22.38
CA ALA A 539 -22.33 14.69 22.14
C ALA A 539 -21.42 13.49 21.86
N ARG A 540 -21.13 13.29 20.56
CA ARG A 540 -20.34 12.18 20.01
C ARG A 540 -20.92 10.82 20.41
N ALA A 541 -22.23 10.68 20.31
CA ALA A 541 -22.95 9.50 20.76
C ALA A 541 -23.52 8.69 19.59
N LEU A 542 -23.75 9.33 18.44
CA LEU A 542 -24.35 8.68 17.28
C LEU A 542 -23.30 8.11 16.32
N THR A 543 -22.06 8.61 16.32
CA THR A 543 -20.94 8.04 15.52
C THR A 543 -20.69 6.56 15.84
N GLU A 544 -20.91 6.14 17.09
CA GLU A 544 -20.68 4.75 17.54
C GLU A 544 -21.76 3.75 17.08
N ILE A 545 -22.83 4.18 16.41
CA ILE A 545 -23.95 3.30 16.04
C ILE A 545 -24.38 3.47 14.58
N ALA A 546 -24.97 2.42 14.02
CA ALA A 546 -25.48 2.41 12.66
C ALA A 546 -26.60 3.43 12.44
N ASP A 547 -26.77 3.90 11.19
CA ASP A 547 -27.70 4.98 10.83
C ASP A 547 -29.16 4.74 11.26
N ALA A 548 -29.65 3.52 11.07
CA ALA A 548 -31.03 3.17 11.46
C ALA A 548 -31.24 3.30 12.98
N ASP A 549 -30.22 2.97 13.77
CA ASP A 549 -30.22 3.05 15.21
C ASP A 549 -30.02 4.49 15.69
N ALA A 550 -29.15 5.26 15.03
CA ALA A 550 -28.99 6.70 15.28
C ALA A 550 -30.30 7.46 15.04
N ALA A 551 -31.00 7.16 13.94
CA ALA A 551 -32.32 7.74 13.66
C ALA A 551 -33.37 7.31 14.70
N LEU A 552 -33.28 6.07 15.22
CA LEU A 552 -34.15 5.61 16.31
C LEU A 552 -33.89 6.38 17.61
N ALA A 553 -32.63 6.57 17.99
CA ALA A 553 -32.25 7.35 19.18
C ALA A 553 -32.78 8.80 19.09
N LEU A 554 -32.61 9.44 17.92
CA LEU A 554 -33.14 10.79 17.67
C LEU A 554 -34.69 10.83 17.75
N ARG A 555 -35.40 9.83 17.22
CA ARG A 555 -36.88 9.74 17.36
C ARG A 555 -37.31 9.60 18.80
N LYS A 556 -36.56 8.82 19.60
CA LYS A 556 -36.83 8.62 21.02
C LYS A 556 -36.62 9.90 21.81
N ALA A 557 -35.50 10.59 21.58
CA ALA A 557 -35.27 11.92 22.14
C ALA A 557 -36.38 12.92 21.76
N ALA A 558 -36.79 12.96 20.49
CA ALA A 558 -37.86 13.86 20.02
C ALA A 558 -39.23 13.58 20.65
N SER A 559 -39.45 12.36 21.13
CA SER A 559 -40.66 11.95 21.86
C SER A 559 -40.60 12.35 23.35
N SER A 560 -39.39 12.53 23.89
CA SER A 560 -39.13 12.96 25.26
C SER A 560 -38.96 14.48 25.44
N LEU A 561 -39.10 15.28 24.37
CA LEU A 561 -39.05 16.74 24.48
C LEU A 561 -40.31 17.31 25.14
N SER A 562 -40.13 18.25 26.07
CA SER A 562 -41.20 19.11 26.54
C SER A 562 -41.64 20.10 25.44
N GLU A 563 -42.78 20.76 25.64
CA GLU A 563 -43.26 21.78 24.72
C GLU A 563 -42.23 22.93 24.60
N GLY A 564 -41.79 23.22 23.37
CA GLY A 564 -40.73 24.20 23.11
C GLY A 564 -39.31 23.69 23.36
N GLY A 565 -39.14 22.41 23.69
CA GLY A 565 -37.83 21.79 23.88
C GLY A 565 -37.05 21.59 22.56
N ARG A 566 -35.75 21.28 22.70
CA ARG A 566 -34.81 21.14 21.58
C ARG A 566 -33.87 19.95 21.77
N ILE A 567 -33.41 19.39 20.64
CA ILE A 567 -32.28 18.47 20.62
C ILE A 567 -31.05 19.25 20.16
N LEU A 568 -29.97 19.12 20.91
CA LEU A 568 -28.64 19.61 20.55
C LEU A 568 -27.81 18.39 20.13
N LEU A 569 -27.23 18.47 18.94
CA LEU A 569 -26.45 17.39 18.34
C LEU A 569 -25.05 17.91 18.02
N LEU A 570 -24.05 17.41 18.74
CA LEU A 570 -22.64 17.60 18.48
C LEU A 570 -22.06 16.27 18.00
N GLU A 571 -21.81 16.15 16.69
CA GLU A 571 -21.12 15.02 16.08
C GLU A 571 -20.00 15.57 15.20
N ASP A 572 -18.86 14.89 15.19
CA ASP A 572 -17.82 15.16 14.23
C ASP A 572 -18.28 14.63 12.86
N THR A 573 -18.07 15.41 11.81
CA THR A 573 -18.39 15.03 10.43
C THR A 573 -17.11 14.89 9.64
N GLN A 574 -17.09 13.94 8.71
CA GLN A 574 -15.96 13.77 7.81
C GLN A 574 -15.87 14.99 6.88
N ASP A 575 -14.78 15.76 7.02
CA ASP A 575 -14.47 16.89 6.15
C ASP A 575 -13.62 16.39 4.98
N ILE A 576 -14.27 16.05 3.87
CA ILE A 576 -13.58 15.59 2.67
C ILE A 576 -13.36 16.80 1.77
N ASP A 577 -12.17 17.40 1.85
CA ASP A 577 -11.76 18.39 0.85
C ASP A 577 -11.63 17.69 -0.50
N HIS A 578 -12.36 18.18 -1.52
CA HIS A 578 -12.30 17.62 -2.87
C HIS A 578 -10.92 17.78 -3.54
N ALA A 579 -10.07 18.70 -3.07
CA ALA A 579 -8.72 18.92 -3.57
C ALA A 579 -7.67 18.07 -2.84
N GLU A 580 -7.83 17.86 -1.52
CA GLU A 580 -6.83 17.18 -0.68
C GLU A 580 -7.20 15.72 -0.36
N GLY A 581 -8.46 15.32 -0.53
CA GLY A 581 -8.96 13.99 -0.16
C GLY A 581 -9.30 13.89 1.33
N PRO A 582 -9.72 12.71 1.83
CA PRO A 582 -9.95 12.51 3.26
C PRO A 582 -8.62 12.47 4.02
N ASP A 583 -8.63 12.95 5.27
CA ASP A 583 -7.55 12.65 6.21
C ASP A 583 -7.47 11.13 6.45
N GLU A 584 -6.25 10.57 6.37
CA GLU A 584 -6.03 9.13 6.45
C GLU A 584 -6.42 8.56 7.83
N HIS A 585 -6.13 9.29 8.92
CA HIS A 585 -6.46 8.84 10.26
C HIS A 585 -7.96 8.85 10.51
N ASP A 586 -8.67 9.87 10.01
CA ASP A 586 -10.13 9.92 10.07
C ASP A 586 -10.77 8.77 9.27
N ALA A 587 -10.22 8.45 8.09
CA ALA A 587 -10.70 7.33 7.27
C ALA A 587 -10.45 5.96 7.93
N GLU A 588 -9.30 5.77 8.57
CA GLU A 588 -9.00 4.55 9.34
C GLU A 588 -9.93 4.40 10.55
N ALA A 589 -10.17 5.47 11.29
CA ALA A 589 -11.07 5.48 12.43
C ALA A 589 -12.54 5.25 12.01
N ASP A 590 -12.94 5.77 10.84
CA ASP A 590 -14.25 5.48 10.25
C ASP A 590 -14.42 3.98 9.94
N LEU A 591 -13.43 3.39 9.25
CA LEU A 591 -13.42 1.96 8.94
C LEU A 591 -13.39 1.10 10.21
N LEU A 592 -12.68 1.54 11.26
CA LEU A 592 -12.70 0.86 12.55
C LEU A 592 -14.13 0.84 13.13
N ASN A 593 -14.81 1.98 13.18
CA ASN A 593 -16.19 2.05 13.67
C ASN A 593 -17.16 1.19 12.84
N LEU A 594 -17.00 1.18 11.51
CA LEU A 594 -17.76 0.29 10.62
C LEU A 594 -17.58 -1.19 11.04
N THR A 595 -16.33 -1.61 11.29
CA THR A 595 -16.05 -3.00 11.68
C THR A 595 -16.49 -3.35 13.11
N LEU A 596 -16.53 -2.38 14.03
CA LEU A 596 -16.89 -2.60 15.43
C LEU A 596 -18.40 -2.57 15.67
N THR A 597 -19.10 -1.58 15.10
CA THR A 597 -20.51 -1.30 15.41
C THR A 597 -21.40 -1.14 14.18
N GLY A 598 -20.83 -1.04 12.97
CA GLY A 598 -21.56 -0.65 11.77
C GLY A 598 -21.91 0.85 11.73
N GLY A 599 -21.37 1.63 12.67
CA GLY A 599 -21.39 3.09 12.66
C GLY A 599 -20.20 3.66 11.89
N GLY A 600 -19.84 4.91 12.18
CA GLY A 600 -18.81 5.62 11.44
C GLY A 600 -18.96 7.14 11.50
N PHE A 601 -17.91 7.84 11.09
CA PHE A 601 -17.99 9.26 10.80
C PHE A 601 -18.89 9.47 9.59
N ARG A 602 -19.80 10.43 9.71
CA ARG A 602 -20.72 10.76 8.62
C ARG A 602 -20.23 12.00 7.91
N THR A 603 -20.36 12.06 6.60
CA THR A 603 -20.36 13.35 5.90
C THR A 603 -21.53 14.20 6.40
N VAL A 604 -21.47 15.51 6.15
CA VAL A 604 -22.59 16.41 6.49
C VAL A 604 -23.91 15.93 5.85
N THR A 605 -23.84 15.44 4.61
CA THR A 605 -25.03 14.96 3.87
C THR A 605 -25.61 13.69 4.50
N GLU A 606 -24.76 12.73 4.89
CA GLU A 606 -25.22 11.49 5.55
C GLU A 606 -25.81 11.78 6.94
N LEU A 607 -25.20 12.68 7.71
CA LEU A 607 -25.74 13.07 9.01
C LEU A 607 -27.10 13.76 8.86
N GLU A 608 -27.28 14.64 7.88
CA GLU A 608 -28.56 15.26 7.57
C GLU A 608 -29.62 14.24 7.15
N GLN A 609 -29.23 13.19 6.43
CA GLN A 609 -30.14 12.09 6.08
C GLN A 609 -30.60 11.30 7.31
N VAL A 610 -29.70 10.99 8.26
CA VAL A 610 -30.06 10.33 9.53
C VAL A 610 -31.03 11.18 10.34
N ILE A 611 -30.81 12.50 10.39
CA ILE A 611 -31.71 13.47 11.04
C ILE A 611 -33.08 13.46 10.35
N ALA A 612 -33.12 13.48 9.01
CA ALA A 612 -34.36 13.44 8.23
C ALA A 612 -35.14 12.13 8.44
N ASP A 613 -34.45 10.98 8.50
CA ASP A 613 -35.05 9.67 8.77
C ASP A 613 -35.63 9.57 10.20
N ALA A 614 -35.17 10.43 11.11
CA ALA A 614 -35.77 10.61 12.42
C ALA A 614 -37.02 11.53 12.40
N GLY A 615 -37.39 12.09 11.26
CA GLY A 615 -38.48 13.07 11.14
C GLY A 615 -38.11 14.45 11.70
N LEU A 616 -36.82 14.76 11.74
CA LEU A 616 -36.26 16.01 12.24
C LEU A 616 -35.57 16.80 11.11
N LYS A 617 -35.22 18.05 11.40
CA LYS A 617 -34.37 18.89 10.55
C LYS A 617 -33.48 19.77 11.40
N VAL A 618 -32.34 20.18 10.86
CA VAL A 618 -31.49 21.20 11.48
C VAL A 618 -32.18 22.56 11.37
N THR A 619 -32.42 23.22 12.50
CA THR A 619 -33.04 24.55 12.56
C THR A 619 -32.05 25.66 12.85
N ALA A 620 -30.92 25.34 13.47
CA ALA A 620 -29.79 26.24 13.68
C ALA A 620 -28.49 25.42 13.78
N ALA A 621 -27.37 26.05 13.47
CA ALA A 621 -26.05 25.48 13.64
C ALA A 621 -25.10 26.55 14.18
N GLU A 622 -24.23 26.15 15.10
CA GLU A 622 -23.29 27.02 15.81
C GLU A 622 -21.93 26.33 15.87
N VAL A 623 -20.86 27.07 15.59
CA VAL A 623 -19.51 26.55 15.73
C VAL A 623 -19.06 26.70 17.18
N VAL A 624 -18.61 25.62 17.79
CA VAL A 624 -18.16 25.57 19.19
C VAL A 624 -16.79 24.90 19.29
N GLY A 625 -15.98 25.33 20.27
CA GLY A 625 -14.69 24.72 20.58
C GLY A 625 -13.71 24.77 19.39
N TRP A 626 -13.11 23.63 19.05
CA TRP A 626 -12.11 23.48 17.98
C TRP A 626 -12.71 23.38 16.58
N GLY A 627 -13.77 24.15 16.30
CA GLY A 627 -14.42 24.14 14.99
C GLY A 627 -15.55 23.11 14.84
N SER A 628 -15.91 22.38 15.90
CA SER A 628 -17.04 21.45 15.87
C SER A 628 -18.37 22.17 15.68
N VAL A 629 -19.31 21.56 14.96
CA VAL A 629 -20.61 22.16 14.66
C VAL A 629 -21.70 21.58 15.57
N LEU A 630 -22.20 22.40 16.49
CA LEU A 630 -23.37 22.10 17.30
C LEU A 630 -24.65 22.41 16.51
N ARG A 631 -25.47 21.39 16.27
CA ARG A 631 -26.72 21.49 15.51
C ARG A 631 -27.92 21.48 16.45
N THR A 632 -28.82 22.44 16.30
CA THR A 632 -30.13 22.41 16.95
C THR A 632 -31.14 21.74 16.02
N LEU A 633 -31.82 20.71 16.50
CA LEU A 633 -32.81 19.96 15.72
C LEU A 633 -34.25 20.33 16.13
N GLY A 634 -35.12 20.45 15.13
CA GLY A 634 -36.56 20.61 15.29
C GLY A 634 -37.34 19.60 14.45
N ARG A 635 -38.65 19.46 14.68
CA ARG A 635 -39.52 18.60 13.86
C ARG A 635 -39.57 19.12 12.41
N ALA A 636 -39.47 18.19 11.45
CA ALA A 636 -39.44 18.48 10.02
C ALA A 636 -40.69 19.19 9.52
#